data_AF-A0A355C9W8-F1
#
_entry.id   AF-A0A355C9W8-F1
#
_cell.length_a   1.000
_cell.length_b   1.000
_cell.length_c   1.000
_cell.angle_alpha   90.00
_cell.angle_beta   90.00
_cell.angle_gamma   90.00
#
_symmetry.space_group_name_H-M   'P 1'
#
loop_
_entity.id
_entity.type
_entity.pdbx_description
1 polymer ?
#
loop_
_entity_poly.entity_id
_entity_poly.type
_entity_poly.pdbx_seq_one_letter_code
_entity_poly.pdbx_strand_id
1 'polypeptide(L)' 'MDFKYDIIVVGAGHAGCEAAAAAANLGSKTLLITMDMNKIAQMSC' A
#
# COMPACT_ATOMS: atom_id res chain seq x y z
N MET A 1 -4.30 2.08 21.25
CA MET A 1 -3.59 1.73 20.00
C MET A 1 -3.16 3.02 19.34
N ASP A 2 -1.89 3.14 18.96
CA ASP A 2 -1.35 4.33 18.26
C ASP A 2 -1.39 4.07 16.74
N PHE A 3 -2.15 4.89 16.02
CA PHE A 3 -2.38 4.78 14.57
C PHE A 3 -1.59 5.81 13.77
N LYS A 4 -0.40 6.17 14.24
CA LYS A 4 0.53 7.00 13.46
C LYS A 4 1.19 6.20 12.33
N TYR A 5 0.99 6.66 11.11
CA TYR A 5 1.70 6.26 9.90
C TYR A 5 2.23 7.53 9.23
N ASP A 6 3.40 7.43 8.60
CA ASP A 6 3.95 8.54 7.83
C ASP A 6 3.24 8.64 6.48
N ILE A 7 2.89 7.49 5.89
CA ILE A 7 2.27 7.37 4.57
C ILE A 7 1.14 6.33 4.63
N ILE A 8 -0.01 6.66 4.06
CA ILE A 8 -1.12 5.72 3.84
C ILE A 8 -1.39 5.65 2.35
N VAL A 9 -1.24 4.46 1.77
CA VAL A 9 -1.55 4.16 0.36
C VAL A 9 -2.89 3.44 0.30
N VAL A 10 -3.83 4.02 -0.44
CA VAL A 10 -5.20 3.49 -0.60
C VAL A 10 -5.33 2.85 -1.97
N GLY A 11 -5.57 1.54 -1.97
CA GLY A 11 -5.67 0.68 -3.15
C GLY A 11 -4.37 -0.08 -3.40
N ALA A 12 -4.47 -1.41 -3.53
CA ALA A 12 -3.34 -2.30 -3.79
C ALA A 12 -3.28 -2.78 -5.25
N GLY A 13 -3.51 -1.88 -6.21
CA GLY A 13 -3.21 -2.13 -7.63
C GLY A 13 -1.71 -1.97 -7.92
N HIS A 14 -1.29 -2.11 -9.19
CA HIS A 14 0.12 -2.00 -9.59
C HIS A 14 0.82 -0.74 -9.03
N ALA A 15 0.22 0.43 -9.27
CA ALA A 15 0.76 1.70 -8.76
C ALA A 15 0.76 1.79 -7.22
N GLY A 16 -0.26 1.21 -6.55
CA GLY A 16 -0.36 1.21 -5.10
C GLY A 16 0.71 0.33 -4.44
N CYS A 17 0.99 -0.83 -5.04
CA CYS A 17 2.07 -1.71 -4.59
C CYS A 17 3.44 -1.04 -4.73
N GLU A 18 3.72 -0.39 -5.85
CA GLU A 18 4.97 0.34 -6.08
C GLU A 18 5.12 1.53 -5.12
N ALA A 19 4.05 2.32 -4.94
CA ALA A 19 4.06 3.45 -4.00
C ALA A 19 4.30 2.99 -2.55
N ALA A 20 3.61 1.94 -2.11
CA ALA A 20 3.77 1.41 -0.76
C ALA A 20 5.16 0.80 -0.54
N ALA A 21 5.67 0.04 -1.51
CA ALA A 21 7.00 -0.55 -1.45
C ALA A 21 8.09 0.52 -1.43
N ALA A 22 8.00 1.54 -2.29
CA ALA A 22 8.96 2.64 -2.31
C ALA A 22 8.97 3.41 -0.99
N ALA A 23 7.80 3.78 -0.46
CA ALA A 23 7.66 4.46 0.81
C ALA A 23 8.26 3.65 1.99
N ALA A 24 7.94 2.35 2.06
CA ALA A 24 8.47 1.47 3.09
C ALA A 24 9.99 1.30 2.99
N ASN A 25 10.54 1.14 1.78
CA ASN A 25 11.97 0.99 1.54
C ASN A 25 12.78 2.27 1.84
N LEU A 26 12.15 3.44 1.78
CA LEU A 26 12.73 4.71 2.20
C LEU A 26 12.63 4.95 3.72
N GLY A 27 12.12 3.97 4.48
CA GLY A 27 12.06 4.00 5.95
C GLY A 27 10.80 4.62 6.53
N SER A 28 9.79 4.94 5.71
CA SER A 28 8.51 5.47 6.19
C SER A 28 7.64 4.37 6.77
N LYS A 29 7.00 4.61 7.92
CA LYS A 29 5.98 3.72 8.48
C LYS A 29 4.73 3.80 7.59
N THR A 30 4.61 2.85 6.69
CA THR A 30 3.65 2.87 5.58
C THR A 30 2.50 1.89 5.81
N LEU A 31 1.26 2.34 5.60
CA LEU A 31 0.07 1.50 5.57
C LEU A 31 -0.43 1.37 4.13
N LEU A 32 -0.47 0.15 3.60
CA LEU A 32 -1.21 -0.16 2.37
C LEU A 32 -2.58 -0.75 2.76
N ILE A 33 -3.66 -0.09 2.33
CA ILE A 33 -5.03 -0.55 2.56
C ILE A 33 -5.71 -0.83 1.23
N THR A 34 -6.45 -1.94 1.16
CA THR A 34 -7.23 -2.32 -0.02
C THR A 34 -8.55 -2.94 0.41
N MET A 35 -9.57 -2.86 -0.46
CA MET A 35 -10.90 -3.41 -0.19
C MET A 35 -10.91 -4.94 -0.16
N ASP A 36 -10.04 -5.58 -0.94
CA ASP A 36 -9.93 -7.03 -1.04
C ASP A 36 -8.46 -7.43 -1.12
N MET A 37 -7.98 -8.11 -0.09
CA MET A 37 -6.59 -8.59 -0.02
C MET A 37 -6.30 -9.68 -1.05
N ASN A 38 -7.32 -10.35 -1.60
CA ASN A 38 -7.15 -11.38 -2.62
C ASN A 38 -6.91 -10.79 -4.02
N LYS A 39 -7.09 -9.47 -4.20
CA LYS A 39 -6.95 -8.77 -5.48
C LYS A 39 -5.74 -7.84 -5.56
N ILE A 40 -4.77 -8.03 -4.68
CA ILE A 40 -3.52 -7.27 -4.70
C ILE A 40 -2.82 -7.49 -6.05
N ALA A 41 -2.45 -6.40 -6.71
CA ALA A 41 -1.79 -6.37 -8.02
C ALA A 41 -2.47 -7.24 -9.10
N GLN A 42 -3.79 -7.41 -9.03
CA GLN A 42 -4.52 -8.16 -10.05
C GLN A 42 -4.39 -7.49 -11.43
N MET A 43 -4.03 -8.27 -12.46
CA MET A 43 -4.14 -7.84 -13.85
C MET A 43 -5.62 -7.90 -14.27
N SER A 44 -6.23 -6.72 -14.44
CA SER A 44 -7.64 -6.58 -14.79
C SER A 44 -7.93 -6.72 -16.29
N CYS A 45 -6.88 -6.76 -17.10
CA CYS A 45 -6.88 -6.88 -18.55
C CYS A 45 -5.76 -7.82 -19.00
#